data_AF-A0A946ABH2-F1
#
_entry.id   AF-A0A946ABH2-F1
#
_cell.length_a   1.000
_cell.length_b   1.000
_cell.length_c   1.000
_cell.angle_alpha   90.00
_cell.angle_beta   90.00
_cell.angle_gamma   90.00
#
_symmetry.space_group_name_H-M   'P 1'
#
loop_
_entity.id
_entity.type
_entity.pdbx_description
1 polymer ?
#
loop_
_entity_poly.entity_id
_entity_poly.type
_entity_poly.pdbx_seq_one_letter_code
_entity_poly.pdbx_strand_id
1 'polypeptide(L)'
;GPGDAVLAGALNTSAPLTVRATATGDNTVLAEIVRLVEAAEQKRSRYVALADRLAGIYAPAVHGLAAGAFLGWIILGGVAWQPALLIAVAVLIVTCPCALGLAVPAVQVVASGRLMQAGVLLKNATALERLAVVDTVVFDKTGTLTEGRPELINGDTIQTDDLVLAASLAAASRHPLAVALVRGAGGKVGLREGVTEMPGRGLECGLIRLGSRAWCGIETDDDEVALEMWLRREDGVTVRFAFSDRVRPDAAAVLQELQALGLRVEILSGDRPSATGAVADSLGIQAWRAGQKPADKCSRLEQLASQGHRVLFVGDGLNDAPALAAAHVSLSPGSAADISQNAADAVFQGGLLAPVVLALKTARRARRLVRQNFGLSLAYNVVMVPLAIAGFVTPLLAALAMSGSSLTVVCNALRLAWRKT
;
A
#
# COMPACT_ATOMS: atom_id res chain seq x y z
N GLY A 1 18.89 -26.01 -13.52
CA GLY A 1 19.74 -26.99 -14.23
C GLY A 1 20.91 -26.28 -14.91
N PRO A 2 21.97 -26.99 -15.32
CA PRO A 2 23.06 -26.41 -16.11
C PRO A 2 22.51 -25.75 -17.38
N GLY A 3 22.84 -24.48 -17.60
CA GLY A 3 22.33 -23.68 -18.73
C GLY A 3 21.11 -22.81 -18.41
N ASP A 4 20.43 -23.04 -17.29
CA ASP A 4 19.30 -22.20 -16.89
C ASP A 4 19.77 -20.83 -16.42
N ALA A 5 18.95 -19.80 -16.70
CA ALA A 5 19.21 -18.45 -16.25
C ALA A 5 18.99 -18.33 -14.73
N VAL A 6 19.90 -17.63 -14.05
CA VAL A 6 19.78 -17.27 -12.64
C VAL A 6 19.72 -15.74 -12.50
N LEU A 7 18.83 -15.25 -11.66
CA LEU A 7 18.61 -13.81 -11.47
C LEU A 7 19.55 -13.25 -10.42
N ALA A 8 20.08 -12.05 -10.67
CA ALA A 8 20.84 -11.30 -9.67
C ALA A 8 19.94 -10.97 -8.47
N GLY A 9 20.47 -11.19 -7.26
CA GLY A 9 19.71 -11.01 -6.00
C GLY A 9 18.88 -12.22 -5.58
N ALA A 10 18.82 -13.29 -6.38
CA ALA A 10 18.18 -14.54 -5.97
C ALA A 10 18.96 -15.22 -4.84
N LEU A 11 18.23 -15.85 -3.91
CA LEU A 11 18.82 -16.58 -2.79
C LEU A 11 19.01 -18.05 -3.19
N ASN A 12 20.26 -18.53 -3.20
CA ASN A 12 20.52 -19.95 -3.42
C ASN A 12 20.17 -20.73 -2.15
N THR A 13 19.14 -21.57 -2.23
CA THR A 13 18.69 -22.42 -1.12
C THR A 13 19.29 -23.83 -1.17
N SER A 14 20.22 -24.09 -2.10
CA SER A 14 20.72 -25.43 -2.43
C SER A 14 22.25 -25.52 -2.37
N ALA A 15 22.84 -26.52 -3.03
CA ALA A 15 24.28 -26.72 -3.13
C ALA A 15 24.99 -25.54 -3.83
N PRO A 16 26.32 -25.38 -3.66
CA PRO A 16 27.09 -24.35 -4.36
C PRO A 16 26.92 -24.42 -5.87
N LEU A 17 26.67 -23.28 -6.51
CA LEU A 17 26.50 -23.17 -7.95
C LEU A 17 27.71 -22.45 -8.56
N THR A 18 28.27 -23.01 -9.62
CA THR A 18 29.20 -22.28 -10.50
C THR A 18 28.37 -21.57 -11.57
N VAL A 19 28.25 -20.26 -11.46
CA VAL A 19 27.45 -19.43 -12.37
C VAL A 19 28.34 -18.62 -13.29
N ARG A 20 27.96 -18.51 -14.56
CA ARG A 20 28.58 -17.58 -15.51
C ARG A 20 27.80 -16.28 -15.47
N ALA A 21 28.46 -15.18 -15.15
CA ALA A 21 27.83 -13.87 -15.21
C ALA A 21 27.45 -13.54 -16.67
N THR A 22 26.15 -13.49 -16.96
CA THR A 22 25.61 -13.09 -18.27
C THR A 22 25.24 -11.62 -18.30
N ALA A 23 24.96 -11.03 -17.13
CA ALA A 23 24.75 -9.60 -16.93
C ALA A 23 25.36 -9.16 -15.59
N THR A 24 25.99 -7.99 -15.57
CA THR A 24 26.62 -7.42 -14.37
C THR A 24 26.23 -5.94 -14.21
N GLY A 25 26.33 -5.45 -12.97
CA GLY A 25 26.03 -4.06 -12.62
C GLY A 25 24.63 -3.65 -13.08
N ASP A 26 24.59 -2.58 -13.89
CA ASP A 26 23.38 -1.96 -14.40
C ASP A 26 22.57 -2.84 -15.36
N ASN A 27 23.13 -3.94 -15.87
CA ASN A 27 22.40 -4.79 -16.81
C ASN A 27 21.62 -5.92 -16.12
N THR A 28 21.60 -5.95 -14.79
CA THR A 28 20.89 -6.97 -14.01
C THR A 28 19.41 -6.65 -13.85
N VAL A 29 18.58 -7.68 -13.67
CA VAL A 29 17.14 -7.52 -13.37
C VAL A 29 16.93 -6.73 -12.07
N LEU A 30 17.78 -6.92 -11.06
CA LEU A 30 17.71 -6.14 -9.83
C LEU A 30 17.99 -4.64 -10.09
N ALA A 31 19.00 -4.32 -10.90
CA ALA A 31 19.27 -2.93 -11.29
C ALA A 31 18.11 -2.34 -12.13
N GLU A 32 17.45 -3.15 -12.96
CA GLU A 32 16.22 -2.74 -13.65
C GLU A 32 15.08 -2.42 -12.68
N ILE A 33 14.84 -3.27 -11.68
CA ILE A 33 13.86 -3.02 -10.61
C ILE A 33 14.19 -1.71 -9.88
N VAL A 34 15.45 -1.50 -9.50
CA VAL A 34 15.89 -0.25 -8.84
C VAL A 34 15.64 0.97 -9.73
N ARG A 35 16.00 0.91 -11.02
CA ARG A 35 15.74 2.01 -11.96
C ARG A 35 14.25 2.30 -12.14
N LEU A 36 13.41 1.27 -12.19
CA LEU A 36 11.95 1.45 -12.27
C LEU A 36 11.41 2.15 -11.02
N VAL A 37 11.91 1.78 -9.83
CA VAL A 37 11.56 2.44 -8.57
C VAL A 37 12.02 3.90 -8.57
N GLU A 38 13.28 4.19 -8.91
CA GLU A 38 13.82 5.55 -8.96
C GLU A 38 13.08 6.45 -9.97
N ALA A 39 12.77 5.92 -11.15
CA ALA A 39 12.00 6.65 -12.17
C ALA A 39 10.57 6.97 -11.70
N ALA A 40 9.94 6.03 -10.97
CA ALA A 40 8.63 6.24 -10.38
C ALA A 40 8.65 7.29 -9.26
N GLU A 41 9.68 7.27 -8.38
CA GLU A 41 9.84 8.26 -7.32
C GLU A 41 10.06 9.68 -7.83
N GLN A 42 10.81 9.86 -8.93
CA GLN A 42 11.03 11.18 -9.52
C GLN A 42 9.72 11.84 -9.98
N LYS A 43 8.80 11.08 -10.62
CA LYS A 43 7.46 11.60 -11.01
C LYS A 43 6.63 12.04 -9.80
N ARG A 44 6.85 11.39 -8.65
CA ARG A 44 6.10 11.58 -7.41
C ARG A 44 6.46 12.87 -6.66
N SER A 45 7.68 13.38 -6.83
CA SER A 45 8.24 14.55 -6.13
C SER A 45 7.48 15.87 -6.33
N ARG A 46 6.54 15.92 -7.28
CA ARG A 46 5.75 17.14 -7.61
C ARG A 46 4.52 17.39 -6.71
N TYR A 47 4.20 16.49 -5.77
CA TYR A 47 3.06 16.70 -4.87
C TYR A 47 3.43 17.70 -3.76
N VAL A 48 3.11 18.97 -3.97
CA VAL A 48 3.26 20.04 -2.96
C VAL A 48 2.10 19.96 -1.97
N ALA A 49 2.42 19.96 -0.68
CA ALA A 49 1.40 19.98 0.37
C ALA A 49 0.48 21.20 0.19
N LEU A 50 -0.80 21.01 0.40
CA LEU A 50 -1.79 22.06 0.15
C LEU A 50 -1.53 23.34 0.99
N ALA A 51 -0.91 23.20 2.17
CA ALA A 51 -0.51 24.31 3.02
C ALA A 51 0.58 25.21 2.38
N ASP A 52 1.61 24.60 1.78
CA ASP A 52 2.74 25.35 1.18
C ASP A 52 2.30 26.19 -0.02
N ARG A 53 1.35 25.66 -0.81
CA ARG A 53 0.79 26.37 -1.96
C ARG A 53 0.01 27.62 -1.54
N LEU A 54 -0.70 27.56 -0.42
CA LEU A 54 -1.48 28.69 0.09
C LEU A 54 -0.59 29.77 0.70
N ALA A 55 0.50 29.39 1.38
CA ALA A 55 1.39 30.32 2.07
C ALA A 55 2.07 31.32 1.12
N GLY A 56 2.48 30.88 -0.08
CA GLY A 56 3.25 31.72 -1.02
C GLY A 56 2.52 32.96 -1.55
N ILE A 57 1.18 32.91 -1.68
CA ILE A 57 0.37 34.03 -2.19
C ILE A 57 -0.19 34.88 -1.04
N TYR A 58 -0.33 34.28 0.14
CA TYR A 58 -1.03 34.90 1.26
C TYR A 58 -0.27 36.09 1.85
N ALA A 59 1.05 35.98 1.99
CA ALA A 59 1.89 37.03 2.56
C ALA A 59 1.80 38.38 1.81
N PRO A 60 2.02 38.46 0.48
CA PRO A 60 1.92 39.73 -0.24
C PRO A 60 0.50 40.29 -0.24
N ALA A 61 -0.53 39.44 -0.30
CA ALA A 61 -1.93 39.88 -0.27
C ALA A 61 -2.30 40.58 1.06
N VAL A 62 -1.88 40.01 2.19
CA VAL A 62 -2.14 40.59 3.52
C VAL A 62 -1.45 41.92 3.72
N HIS A 63 -0.16 42.03 3.35
CA HIS A 63 0.58 43.28 3.47
C HIS A 63 0.01 44.36 2.54
N GLY A 64 -0.38 43.98 1.32
CA GLY A 64 -1.05 44.88 0.39
C GLY A 64 -2.39 45.40 0.95
N LEU A 65 -3.18 44.53 1.57
CA LEU A 65 -4.45 44.89 2.19
C LEU A 65 -4.28 45.87 3.36
N ALA A 66 -3.30 45.61 4.23
CA ALA A 66 -3.00 46.48 5.37
C ALA A 66 -2.49 47.85 4.91
N ALA A 67 -1.60 47.89 3.91
CA ALA A 67 -1.13 49.13 3.30
C ALA A 67 -2.28 49.89 2.63
N GLY A 68 -3.19 49.20 1.94
CA GLY A 68 -4.40 49.78 1.37
C GLY A 68 -5.32 50.38 2.42
N ALA A 69 -5.54 49.69 3.54
CA ALA A 69 -6.33 50.20 4.66
C ALA A 69 -5.69 51.46 5.28
N PHE A 70 -4.38 51.45 5.49
CA PHE A 70 -3.62 52.60 5.99
C PHE A 70 -3.78 53.84 5.10
N LEU A 71 -3.49 53.67 3.80
CA LEU A 71 -3.56 54.77 2.83
C LEU A 71 -5.01 55.24 2.60
N GLY A 72 -5.97 54.31 2.58
CA GLY A 72 -7.39 54.64 2.44
C GLY A 72 -7.90 55.54 3.57
N TRP A 73 -7.55 55.24 4.82
CA TRP A 73 -7.96 56.06 5.96
C TRP A 73 -7.29 57.44 6.01
N ILE A 74 -6.04 57.56 5.55
CA ILE A 74 -5.35 58.84 5.46
C ILE A 74 -5.91 59.70 4.31
N ILE A 75 -5.99 59.13 3.11
CA ILE A 75 -6.29 59.88 1.88
C ILE A 75 -7.78 60.14 1.74
N LEU A 76 -8.63 59.14 1.98
CA LEU A 76 -10.09 59.24 1.79
C LEU A 76 -10.81 59.57 3.10
N GLY A 77 -10.34 59.05 4.23
CA GLY A 77 -10.96 59.24 5.54
C GLY A 77 -10.54 60.51 6.28
N GLY A 78 -9.44 61.16 5.87
CA GLY A 78 -8.90 62.35 6.54
C GLY A 78 -8.42 62.10 7.97
N VAL A 79 -8.16 60.84 8.33
CA VAL A 79 -7.76 60.45 9.69
C VAL A 79 -6.26 60.64 9.88
N ALA A 80 -5.84 61.04 11.08
CA ALA A 80 -4.43 61.15 11.44
C ALA A 80 -3.68 59.83 11.22
N TRP A 81 -2.36 59.90 11.05
CA TRP A 81 -1.56 58.72 10.74
C TRP A 81 -1.55 57.69 11.89
N GLN A 82 -1.69 58.11 13.15
CA GLN A 82 -1.66 57.21 14.30
C GLN A 82 -2.88 56.27 14.34
N PRO A 83 -4.14 56.75 14.26
CA PRO A 83 -5.29 55.84 14.19
C PRO A 83 -5.32 55.00 12.91
N ALA A 84 -4.92 55.55 11.76
CA ALA A 84 -4.81 54.79 10.52
C ALA A 84 -3.79 53.64 10.63
N LEU A 85 -2.67 53.86 11.32
CA LEU A 85 -1.67 52.84 11.61
C LEU A 85 -2.24 51.73 12.50
N LEU A 86 -3.04 52.07 13.53
CA LEU A 86 -3.69 51.08 14.39
C LEU A 86 -4.68 50.20 13.62
N ILE A 87 -5.41 50.76 12.65
CA ILE A 87 -6.30 50.02 11.75
C ILE A 87 -5.50 49.06 10.88
N ALA A 88 -4.39 49.53 10.28
CA ALA A 88 -3.52 48.69 9.47
C ALA A 88 -2.91 47.52 10.28
N VAL A 89 -2.47 47.80 11.51
CA VAL A 89 -1.98 46.76 12.45
C VAL A 89 -3.09 45.78 12.80
N ALA A 90 -4.32 46.24 13.06
CA ALA A 90 -5.46 45.35 13.31
C ALA A 90 -5.76 44.45 12.11
N VAL A 91 -5.70 44.98 10.88
CA VAL A 91 -5.83 44.20 9.64
C VAL A 91 -4.73 43.14 9.54
N LEU A 92 -3.47 43.48 9.81
CA LEU A 92 -2.36 42.52 9.82
C LEU A 92 -2.57 41.40 10.86
N ILE A 93 -2.99 41.74 12.07
CA ILE A 93 -3.23 40.76 13.14
C ILE A 93 -4.40 39.84 12.78
N VAL A 94 -5.55 40.40 12.38
CA VAL A 94 -6.75 39.62 12.02
C VAL A 94 -6.46 38.65 10.89
N THR A 95 -5.64 39.07 9.93
CA THR A 95 -5.34 38.26 8.75
C THR A 95 -4.22 37.25 8.97
N CYS A 96 -3.61 37.09 10.16
CA CYS A 96 -2.59 36.05 10.35
C CYS A 96 -3.13 34.69 9.86
N PRO A 97 -2.43 33.98 8.95
CA PRO A 97 -2.85 32.67 8.49
C PRO A 97 -2.60 31.58 9.55
N CYS A 98 -2.46 31.91 10.83
CA CYS A 98 -2.05 31.02 11.89
C CYS A 98 -2.96 29.77 11.99
N ALA A 99 -4.28 29.94 11.91
CA ALA A 99 -5.25 28.84 11.87
C ALA A 99 -5.18 28.04 10.54
N LEU A 100 -4.92 28.74 9.43
CA LEU A 100 -4.78 28.14 8.09
C LEU A 100 -3.53 27.24 7.99
N GLY A 101 -2.40 27.72 8.51
CA GLY A 101 -1.13 26.99 8.55
C GLY A 101 -1.18 25.76 9.45
N LEU A 102 -1.97 25.80 10.53
CA LEU A 102 -2.15 24.66 11.43
C LEU A 102 -3.25 23.68 10.97
N ALA A 103 -4.13 24.09 10.06
CA ALA A 103 -5.30 23.31 9.66
C ALA A 103 -4.97 21.92 9.10
N VAL A 104 -3.90 21.81 8.30
CA VAL A 104 -3.44 20.55 7.71
C VAL A 104 -2.57 19.75 8.67
N PRO A 105 -1.49 20.31 9.26
CA PRO A 105 -0.61 19.55 10.16
C PRO A 105 -1.33 18.99 11.39
N ALA A 106 -2.26 19.74 11.99
CA ALA A 106 -3.00 19.24 13.17
C ALA A 106 -3.85 18.01 12.83
N VAL A 107 -4.55 18.03 11.69
CA VAL A 107 -5.35 16.88 11.25
C VAL A 107 -4.45 15.71 10.86
N GLN A 108 -3.33 15.97 10.18
CA GLN A 108 -2.37 14.93 9.80
C GLN A 108 -1.78 14.23 11.02
N VAL A 109 -1.34 14.97 12.05
CA VAL A 109 -0.81 14.37 13.29
C VAL A 109 -1.83 13.47 13.96
N VAL A 110 -3.07 13.92 14.10
CA VAL A 110 -4.15 13.13 14.71
C VAL A 110 -4.49 11.89 13.87
N ALA A 111 -4.52 12.04 12.54
CA ALA A 111 -4.80 10.94 11.62
C ALA A 111 -3.70 9.87 11.66
N SER A 112 -2.43 10.29 11.57
CA SER A 112 -1.27 9.41 11.64
C SER A 112 -1.21 8.69 12.99
N GLY A 113 -1.48 9.39 14.10
CA GLY A 113 -1.56 8.76 15.42
C GLY A 113 -2.64 7.68 15.50
N ARG A 114 -3.84 7.94 14.96
CA ARG A 114 -4.93 6.95 14.88
C ARG A 114 -4.55 5.74 14.03
N LEU A 115 -3.93 5.97 12.87
CA LEU A 115 -3.49 4.90 11.98
C LEU A 115 -2.40 4.05 12.62
N MET A 116 -1.42 4.68 13.27
CA MET A 116 -0.35 3.98 13.97
C MET A 116 -0.89 3.11 15.12
N GLN A 117 -1.85 3.62 15.90
CA GLN A 117 -2.54 2.84 16.94
C GLN A 117 -3.30 1.62 16.39
N ALA A 118 -3.71 1.67 15.14
CA ALA A 118 -4.36 0.57 14.44
C ALA A 118 -3.39 -0.25 13.57
N GLY A 119 -2.07 -0.10 13.77
CA GLY A 119 -1.04 -0.87 13.08
C GLY A 119 -0.71 -0.38 11.67
N VAL A 120 -1.17 0.81 11.25
CA VAL A 120 -0.85 1.41 9.94
C VAL A 120 0.18 2.53 10.10
N LEU A 121 1.39 2.33 9.61
CA LEU A 121 2.46 3.30 9.62
C LEU A 121 2.51 4.06 8.29
N LEU A 122 2.33 5.38 8.33
CA LEU A 122 2.54 6.26 7.17
C LEU A 122 4.02 6.65 7.09
N LYS A 123 4.66 6.39 5.96
CA LYS A 123 6.05 6.77 5.70
C LYS A 123 6.16 8.10 4.97
N ASN A 124 5.24 8.34 4.03
CA ASN A 124 5.24 9.57 3.23
C ASN A 124 4.25 10.59 3.82
N ALA A 125 4.71 11.82 4.03
CA ALA A 125 3.90 12.93 4.57
C ALA A 125 2.66 13.24 3.72
N THR A 126 2.71 12.99 2.41
CA THR A 126 1.60 13.23 1.47
C THR A 126 0.67 12.03 1.29
N ALA A 127 1.00 10.87 1.86
CA ALA A 127 0.25 9.62 1.67
C ALA A 127 -1.22 9.77 2.10
N LEU A 128 -1.47 10.44 3.22
CA LEU A 128 -2.82 10.64 3.74
C LEU A 128 -3.69 11.47 2.78
N GLU A 129 -3.13 12.50 2.14
CA GLU A 129 -3.87 13.33 1.18
C GLU A 129 -4.19 12.56 -0.10
N ARG A 130 -3.24 11.74 -0.55
CA ARG A 130 -3.36 10.89 -1.75
C ARG A 130 -4.34 9.74 -1.53
N LEU A 131 -4.33 9.09 -0.37
CA LEU A 131 -5.34 8.11 0.02
C LEU A 131 -6.75 8.70 0.00
N ALA A 132 -6.91 9.97 0.38
CA ALA A 132 -8.21 10.62 0.48
C ALA A 132 -8.89 10.90 -0.88
N VAL A 133 -8.17 10.70 -1.98
CA VAL A 133 -8.65 10.91 -3.35
C VAL A 133 -8.70 9.62 -4.16
N VAL A 134 -8.32 8.48 -3.60
CA VAL A 134 -8.34 7.19 -4.29
C VAL A 134 -9.75 6.82 -4.74
N ASP A 135 -9.82 6.35 -5.99
CA ASP A 135 -11.04 5.84 -6.64
C ASP A 135 -10.91 4.37 -7.09
N THR A 136 -9.69 3.84 -7.17
CA THR A 136 -9.40 2.48 -7.65
C THR A 136 -8.41 1.81 -6.70
N VAL A 137 -8.67 0.58 -6.31
CA VAL A 137 -7.78 -0.26 -5.49
C VAL A 137 -7.33 -1.45 -6.32
N VAL A 138 -6.02 -1.62 -6.44
CA VAL A 138 -5.41 -2.73 -7.15
C VAL A 138 -4.65 -3.58 -6.14
N PHE A 139 -4.95 -4.87 -6.10
CA PHE A 139 -4.29 -5.82 -5.21
C PHE A 139 -3.34 -6.72 -5.98
N ASP A 140 -2.17 -6.99 -5.42
CA ASP A 140 -1.46 -8.21 -5.72
C ASP A 140 -2.21 -9.42 -5.13
N LYS A 141 -2.07 -10.59 -5.77
CA LYS A 141 -2.70 -11.81 -5.29
C LYS A 141 -1.89 -12.46 -4.17
N THR A 142 -0.64 -12.82 -4.45
CA THR A 142 0.12 -13.82 -3.70
C THR A 142 0.81 -13.16 -2.52
N GLY A 143 0.39 -13.49 -1.30
CA GLY A 143 0.92 -12.89 -0.08
C GLY A 143 0.23 -11.56 0.30
N THR A 144 -0.62 -11.03 -0.59
CA THR A 144 -1.48 -9.87 -0.31
C THR A 144 -2.95 -10.28 -0.12
N LEU A 145 -3.68 -10.72 -1.14
CA LEU A 145 -5.06 -11.23 -0.96
C LEU A 145 -5.07 -12.61 -0.29
N THR A 146 -4.00 -13.36 -0.49
CA THR A 146 -3.74 -14.64 0.16
C THR A 146 -2.73 -14.51 1.29
N GLU A 147 -2.63 -15.55 2.12
CA GLU A 147 -1.69 -15.57 3.24
C GLU A 147 -0.24 -15.83 2.82
N GLY A 148 0.02 -16.21 1.57
CA GLY A 148 1.35 -16.61 1.08
C GLY A 148 1.81 -17.93 1.70
N ARG A 149 0.85 -18.75 2.16
CA ARG A 149 1.07 -20.00 2.90
C ARG A 149 0.24 -21.10 2.24
N PRO A 150 0.85 -21.92 1.36
CA PRO A 150 0.15 -23.02 0.72
C PRO A 150 -0.38 -24.01 1.76
N GLU A 151 -1.59 -24.52 1.54
CA GLU A 151 -2.21 -25.60 2.30
C GLU A 151 -2.57 -26.75 1.36
N LEU A 152 -2.39 -27.99 1.82
CA LEU A 152 -2.76 -29.20 1.09
C LEU A 152 -4.29 -29.33 1.09
N ILE A 153 -4.92 -29.34 -0.09
CA ILE A 153 -6.39 -29.35 -0.21
C ILE A 153 -6.99 -30.73 -0.44
N ASN A 154 -6.21 -31.68 -0.95
CA ASN A 154 -6.70 -33.02 -1.26
C ASN A 154 -6.17 -34.10 -0.31
N GLY A 155 -5.61 -33.72 0.84
CA GLY A 155 -5.02 -34.64 1.81
C GLY A 155 -5.94 -35.77 2.24
N ASP A 156 -7.24 -35.48 2.43
CA ASP A 156 -8.25 -36.47 2.86
C ASP A 156 -8.58 -37.51 1.77
N THR A 157 -8.28 -37.21 0.50
CA THR A 157 -8.50 -38.12 -0.64
C THR A 157 -7.31 -39.02 -0.93
N ILE A 158 -6.17 -38.74 -0.31
CA ILE A 158 -4.91 -39.46 -0.52
C ILE A 158 -4.81 -40.58 0.51
N GLN A 159 -4.30 -41.74 0.08
CA GLN A 159 -4.04 -42.84 1.01
C GLN A 159 -3.04 -42.42 2.08
N THR A 160 -3.32 -42.76 3.34
CA THR A 160 -2.49 -42.37 4.49
C THR A 160 -1.02 -42.74 4.31
N ASP A 161 -0.75 -43.93 3.76
CA ASP A 161 0.62 -44.41 3.52
C ASP A 161 1.37 -43.55 2.50
N ASP A 162 0.70 -43.10 1.43
CA ASP A 162 1.30 -42.23 0.42
C ASP A 162 1.51 -40.81 0.95
N LEU A 163 0.58 -40.31 1.76
CA LEU A 163 0.71 -39.01 2.42
C LEU A 163 1.88 -39.00 3.41
N VAL A 164 2.01 -40.03 4.24
CA VAL A 164 3.13 -40.19 5.18
C VAL A 164 4.45 -40.37 4.44
N LEU A 165 4.45 -41.18 3.37
CA LEU A 165 5.62 -41.39 2.53
C LEU A 165 6.10 -40.07 1.92
N ALA A 166 5.22 -39.34 1.23
CA ALA A 166 5.56 -38.05 0.63
C ALA A 166 6.03 -37.05 1.70
N ALA A 167 5.33 -36.96 2.83
CA ALA A 167 5.72 -36.05 3.91
C ALA A 167 7.09 -36.39 4.51
N SER A 168 7.48 -37.67 4.56
CA SER A 168 8.80 -38.09 5.06
C SER A 168 9.96 -37.63 4.16
N LEU A 169 9.73 -37.58 2.83
CA LEU A 169 10.65 -36.97 1.88
C LEU A 169 10.64 -35.44 2.02
N ALA A 170 9.43 -34.85 2.08
CA ALA A 170 9.24 -33.41 2.15
C ALA A 170 9.86 -32.77 3.40
N ALA A 171 9.96 -33.51 4.50
CA ALA A 171 10.63 -33.08 5.74
C ALA A 171 12.11 -32.69 5.53
N ALA A 172 12.74 -33.12 4.44
CA ALA A 172 14.10 -32.74 4.08
C ALA A 172 14.20 -31.38 3.37
N SER A 173 13.08 -30.79 2.92
CA SER A 173 13.06 -29.54 2.14
C SER A 173 12.45 -28.38 2.91
N ARG A 174 12.95 -27.16 2.65
CA ARG A 174 12.38 -25.90 3.15
C ARG A 174 11.42 -25.25 2.16
N HIS A 175 11.14 -25.90 1.02
CA HIS A 175 10.24 -25.36 0.01
C HIS A 175 8.82 -25.18 0.57
N PRO A 176 8.10 -24.07 0.30
CA PRO A 176 6.77 -23.80 0.85
C PRO A 176 5.76 -24.94 0.65
N LEU A 177 5.76 -25.60 -0.51
CA LEU A 177 4.90 -26.77 -0.79
C LEU A 177 5.31 -28.02 0.01
N ALA A 178 6.60 -28.21 0.28
CA ALA A 178 7.08 -29.32 1.11
C ALA A 178 6.67 -29.11 2.58
N VAL A 179 6.82 -27.89 3.09
CA VAL A 179 6.34 -27.51 4.43
C VAL A 179 4.82 -27.69 4.54
N ALA A 180 4.07 -27.29 3.52
CA ALA A 180 2.63 -27.49 3.46
C ALA A 180 2.24 -28.97 3.48
N LEU A 181 2.96 -29.82 2.76
CA LEU A 181 2.74 -31.26 2.74
C LEU A 181 2.99 -31.91 4.10
N VAL A 182 4.12 -31.58 4.75
CA VAL A 182 4.44 -32.08 6.10
C VAL A 182 3.37 -31.67 7.10
N ARG A 183 2.87 -30.43 7.01
CA ARG A 183 1.76 -29.95 7.85
C ARG A 183 0.46 -30.72 7.57
N GLY A 184 0.14 -30.94 6.29
CA GLY A 184 -1.04 -31.70 5.86
C GLY A 184 -1.03 -33.15 6.34
N ALA A 185 0.15 -33.75 6.51
CA ALA A 185 0.33 -35.09 7.09
C ALA A 185 0.31 -35.13 8.63
N GLY A 186 -0.07 -34.04 9.30
CA GLY A 186 -0.15 -33.97 10.77
C GLY A 186 1.13 -33.53 11.48
N GLY A 187 2.16 -33.09 10.75
CA GLY A 187 3.33 -32.38 11.28
C GLY A 187 4.34 -33.22 12.09
N LYS A 188 4.05 -34.48 12.39
CA LYS A 188 4.93 -35.41 13.12
C LYS A 188 5.44 -36.54 12.24
N VAL A 189 5.92 -36.19 11.05
CA VAL A 189 6.47 -37.18 10.11
C VAL A 189 7.99 -37.22 10.29
N GLY A 190 8.54 -38.42 10.51
CA GLY A 190 9.98 -38.61 10.62
C GLY A 190 10.70 -38.29 9.31
N LEU A 191 11.86 -37.65 9.41
CA LEU A 191 12.73 -37.42 8.26
C LEU A 191 13.18 -38.78 7.70
N ARG A 192 13.00 -39.00 6.40
CA ARG A 192 13.57 -40.17 5.73
C ARG A 192 15.05 -39.94 5.46
N GLU A 193 15.89 -40.90 5.85
CA GLU A 193 17.33 -40.85 5.54
C GLU A 193 17.58 -41.10 4.05
N GLY A 194 18.65 -40.48 3.52
CA GLY A 194 19.03 -40.64 2.10
C GLY A 194 18.17 -39.86 1.12
N VAL A 195 17.40 -38.86 1.58
CA VAL A 195 16.66 -37.95 0.70
C VAL A 195 17.61 -36.92 0.09
N THR A 196 17.55 -36.77 -1.23
CA THR A 196 18.31 -35.76 -1.99
C THR A 196 17.35 -34.77 -2.64
N GLU A 197 17.59 -33.47 -2.45
CA GLU A 197 16.82 -32.42 -3.11
C GLU A 197 17.47 -32.02 -4.43
N MET A 198 16.69 -32.09 -5.51
CA MET A 198 17.04 -31.70 -6.88
C MET A 198 16.37 -30.36 -7.19
N PRO A 199 17.13 -29.24 -7.17
CA PRO A 199 16.56 -27.90 -7.34
C PRO A 199 15.78 -27.73 -8.64
N GLY A 200 14.59 -27.12 -8.55
CA GLY A 200 13.68 -26.91 -9.67
C GLY A 200 12.97 -28.18 -10.16
N ARG A 201 13.20 -29.34 -9.52
CA ARG A 201 12.54 -30.61 -9.85
C ARG A 201 11.79 -31.16 -8.65
N GLY A 202 12.47 -31.51 -7.58
CA GLY A 202 11.87 -32.17 -6.42
C GLY A 202 12.88 -32.92 -5.57
N LEU A 203 12.38 -33.81 -4.74
CA LEU A 203 13.11 -34.69 -3.84
C LEU A 203 13.16 -36.11 -4.41
N GLU A 204 14.19 -36.87 -4.08
CA GLU A 204 14.28 -38.30 -4.36
C GLU A 204 14.89 -39.08 -3.20
N CYS A 205 14.51 -40.35 -3.07
CA CYS A 205 15.09 -41.31 -2.15
C CYS A 205 15.00 -42.70 -2.81
N GLY A 206 16.12 -43.20 -3.33
CA GLY A 206 16.13 -44.43 -4.13
C GLY A 206 15.34 -44.26 -5.44
N LEU A 207 14.33 -45.10 -5.67
CA LEU A 207 13.45 -45.00 -6.85
C LEU A 207 12.21 -44.11 -6.61
N ILE A 208 12.03 -43.62 -5.38
CA ILE A 208 10.90 -42.76 -5.00
C ILE A 208 11.22 -41.31 -5.35
N ARG A 209 10.29 -40.62 -6.00
CA ARG A 209 10.42 -39.20 -6.37
C ARG A 209 9.24 -38.40 -5.84
N LEU A 210 9.50 -37.19 -5.37
CA LEU A 210 8.48 -36.24 -4.94
C LEU A 210 8.77 -34.86 -5.52
N GLY A 211 7.97 -34.32 -6.43
CA GLY A 211 8.30 -33.03 -7.05
C GLY A 211 7.35 -32.59 -8.13
N SER A 212 7.87 -31.86 -9.11
CA SER A 212 7.11 -31.39 -10.26
C SER A 212 6.54 -32.55 -11.08
N ARG A 213 5.47 -32.27 -11.84
CA ARG A 213 4.85 -33.21 -12.78
C ARG A 213 5.88 -33.88 -13.69
N ALA A 214 6.76 -33.08 -14.30
CA ALA A 214 7.84 -33.55 -15.17
C ALA A 214 8.86 -34.44 -14.43
N TRP A 215 9.18 -34.14 -13.16
CA TRP A 215 10.10 -34.94 -12.36
C TRP A 215 9.59 -36.36 -12.09
N CYS A 216 8.27 -36.48 -11.90
CA CYS A 216 7.61 -37.76 -11.72
C CYS A 216 7.32 -38.50 -13.04
N GLY A 217 7.58 -37.87 -14.19
CA GLY A 217 7.35 -38.46 -15.51
C GLY A 217 5.87 -38.54 -15.88
N ILE A 218 5.09 -37.53 -15.49
CA ILE A 218 3.66 -37.46 -15.77
C ILE A 218 3.44 -36.53 -16.97
N GLU A 219 2.82 -37.06 -18.00
CA GLU A 219 2.41 -36.33 -19.20
C GLU A 219 0.90 -36.18 -19.17
N THR A 220 0.40 -35.19 -18.44
CA THR A 220 -1.02 -34.83 -18.44
C THR A 220 -1.19 -33.36 -18.81
N ASP A 221 -2.23 -33.08 -19.60
CA ASP A 221 -2.65 -31.74 -20.06
C ASP A 221 -3.59 -31.04 -19.06
N ASP A 222 -3.73 -31.60 -17.86
CA ASP A 222 -4.72 -31.16 -16.88
C ASP A 222 -4.24 -29.88 -16.18
N ASP A 223 -4.80 -28.74 -16.60
CA ASP A 223 -4.42 -27.36 -16.22
C ASP A 223 -5.20 -26.82 -15.00
N GLU A 224 -6.08 -27.64 -14.40
CA GLU A 224 -7.04 -27.20 -13.39
C GLU A 224 -6.43 -26.78 -12.03
N VAL A 225 -5.23 -27.27 -11.68
CA VAL A 225 -4.65 -27.03 -10.34
C VAL A 225 -3.38 -26.18 -10.41
N ALA A 226 -3.42 -25.02 -9.75
CA ALA A 226 -2.40 -23.98 -9.80
C ALA A 226 -1.08 -24.32 -9.07
N LEU A 227 -1.16 -25.04 -7.95
CA LEU A 227 -0.01 -25.46 -7.15
C LEU A 227 -0.12 -26.96 -6.90
N GLU A 228 0.80 -27.74 -7.46
CA GLU A 228 0.79 -29.19 -7.31
C GLU A 228 2.19 -29.73 -7.07
N MET A 229 2.23 -30.89 -6.43
CA MET A 229 3.41 -31.74 -6.29
C MET A 229 2.96 -33.19 -6.50
N TRP A 230 3.82 -34.01 -7.08
CA TRP A 230 3.54 -35.40 -7.38
C TRP A 230 4.51 -36.30 -6.64
N LEU A 231 4.00 -37.42 -6.13
CA LEU A 231 4.82 -38.55 -5.68
C LEU A 231 4.80 -39.62 -6.76
N ARG A 232 5.96 -40.22 -7.03
CA ARG A 232 6.10 -41.46 -7.77
C ARG A 232 6.76 -42.49 -6.86
N ARG A 233 6.06 -43.60 -6.63
CA ARG A 233 6.52 -44.74 -5.85
C ARG A 233 7.44 -45.64 -6.67
N GLU A 234 8.11 -46.59 -6.01
CA GLU A 234 9.01 -47.55 -6.67
C GLU A 234 8.27 -48.48 -7.63
N ASP A 235 7.01 -48.81 -7.32
CA ASP A 235 6.11 -49.61 -8.17
C ASP A 235 5.52 -48.83 -9.35
N GLY A 236 5.88 -47.55 -9.51
CA GLY A 236 5.44 -46.69 -10.59
C GLY A 236 4.10 -45.99 -10.34
N VAL A 237 3.42 -46.25 -9.22
CA VAL A 237 2.18 -45.54 -8.87
C VAL A 237 2.49 -44.06 -8.63
N THR A 238 1.61 -43.19 -9.14
CA THR A 238 1.74 -41.75 -8.98
C THR A 238 0.58 -41.17 -8.19
N VAL A 239 0.88 -40.22 -7.31
CA VAL A 239 -0.09 -39.58 -6.41
C VAL A 239 0.06 -38.07 -6.52
N ARG A 240 -1.05 -37.37 -6.75
CA ARG A 240 -1.10 -35.90 -6.85
C ARG A 240 -1.36 -35.30 -5.47
N PHE A 241 -0.57 -34.30 -5.10
CA PHE A 241 -0.78 -33.41 -3.97
C PHE A 241 -1.11 -32.02 -4.51
N ALA A 242 -2.35 -31.60 -4.31
CA ALA A 242 -2.84 -30.31 -4.74
C ALA A 242 -2.78 -29.33 -3.57
N PHE A 243 -2.33 -28.11 -3.83
CA PHE A 243 -2.23 -27.04 -2.86
C PHE A 243 -3.05 -25.84 -3.29
N SER A 244 -3.53 -25.09 -2.31
CA SER A 244 -4.08 -23.76 -2.53
C SER A 244 -3.44 -22.78 -1.55
N ASP A 245 -3.18 -21.56 -2.00
CA ASP A 245 -2.86 -20.48 -1.09
C ASP A 245 -4.16 -19.90 -0.53
N ARG A 246 -4.31 -19.95 0.79
CA ARG A 246 -5.55 -19.58 1.45
C ARG A 246 -5.79 -18.08 1.32
N VAL A 247 -7.00 -17.72 0.87
CA VAL A 247 -7.45 -16.33 0.87
C VAL A 247 -7.58 -15.84 2.31
N ARG A 248 -7.12 -14.61 2.59
CA ARG A 248 -7.19 -14.03 3.93
C ARG A 248 -8.65 -14.02 4.42
N PRO A 249 -8.90 -14.36 5.70
CA PRO A 249 -10.26 -14.57 6.19
C PRO A 249 -11.16 -13.34 6.11
N ASP A 250 -10.57 -12.14 6.14
CA ASP A 250 -11.29 -10.87 6.04
C ASP A 250 -11.32 -10.28 4.62
N ALA A 251 -10.68 -10.92 3.63
CA ALA A 251 -10.58 -10.39 2.27
C ALA A 251 -11.97 -10.12 1.65
N ALA A 252 -12.90 -11.06 1.75
CA ALA A 252 -14.25 -10.89 1.21
C ALA A 252 -14.99 -9.70 1.84
N ALA A 253 -14.92 -9.57 3.18
CA ALA A 253 -15.55 -8.46 3.91
C ALA A 253 -14.92 -7.11 3.53
N VAL A 254 -13.59 -7.05 3.43
CA VAL A 254 -12.84 -5.86 3.02
C VAL A 254 -13.22 -5.45 1.60
N LEU A 255 -13.32 -6.40 0.68
CA LEU A 255 -13.69 -6.12 -0.70
C LEU A 255 -15.12 -5.61 -0.85
N GLN A 256 -16.08 -6.22 -0.14
CA GLN A 256 -17.46 -5.72 -0.08
C GLN A 256 -17.49 -4.29 0.44
N GLU A 257 -16.69 -3.98 1.47
CA GLU A 257 -16.63 -2.63 2.03
C GLU A 257 -15.99 -1.61 1.07
N LEU A 258 -14.94 -2.00 0.33
CA LEU A 258 -14.35 -1.17 -0.72
C LEU A 258 -15.36 -0.89 -1.85
N GLN A 259 -16.11 -1.90 -2.28
CA GLN A 259 -17.17 -1.75 -3.28
C GLN A 259 -18.31 -0.86 -2.76
N ALA A 260 -18.72 -1.01 -1.50
CA ALA A 260 -19.71 -0.14 -0.85
C ALA A 260 -19.23 1.32 -0.73
N LEU A 261 -17.92 1.54 -0.65
CA LEU A 261 -17.29 2.86 -0.73
C LEU A 261 -17.21 3.43 -2.16
N GLY A 262 -17.76 2.72 -3.15
CA GLY A 262 -17.78 3.07 -4.57
C GLY A 262 -16.43 2.94 -5.27
N LEU A 263 -15.50 2.17 -4.69
CA LEU A 263 -14.16 1.97 -5.24
C LEU A 263 -14.16 0.85 -6.28
N ARG A 264 -13.42 1.06 -7.36
CA ARG A 264 -13.11 -0.01 -8.31
C ARG A 264 -12.05 -0.93 -7.70
N VAL A 265 -12.20 -2.24 -7.89
CA VAL A 265 -11.22 -3.22 -7.42
C VAL A 265 -10.71 -4.02 -8.60
N GLU A 266 -9.39 -4.18 -8.69
CA GLU A 266 -8.73 -5.02 -9.69
C GLU A 266 -7.62 -5.88 -9.06
N ILE A 267 -7.38 -7.09 -9.59
CA ILE A 267 -6.26 -7.96 -9.20
C ILE A 267 -5.19 -7.94 -10.29
N LEU A 268 -3.93 -7.77 -9.91
CA LEU A 268 -2.77 -8.03 -10.78
C LEU A 268 -1.91 -9.13 -10.16
N SER A 269 -1.65 -10.20 -10.89
CA SER A 269 -0.84 -11.32 -10.39
C SER A 269 0.16 -11.80 -11.42
N GLY A 270 1.31 -12.27 -10.96
CA GLY A 270 2.28 -13.02 -11.76
C GLY A 270 1.88 -14.49 -11.96
N ASP A 271 0.88 -14.98 -11.22
CA ASP A 271 0.43 -16.37 -11.26
C ASP A 271 -0.36 -16.69 -12.54
N ARG A 272 -0.65 -17.97 -12.75
CA ARG A 272 -1.39 -18.45 -13.94
C ARG A 272 -2.86 -17.99 -13.92
N PRO A 273 -3.51 -17.87 -15.09
CA PRO A 273 -4.91 -17.47 -15.20
C PRO A 273 -5.88 -18.32 -14.37
N SER A 274 -5.70 -19.65 -14.30
CA SER A 274 -6.54 -20.53 -13.48
C SER A 274 -6.46 -20.19 -11.99
N ALA A 275 -5.25 -19.96 -11.49
CA ALA A 275 -4.99 -19.60 -10.09
C ALA A 275 -5.58 -18.23 -9.71
N THR A 276 -5.38 -17.24 -10.58
CA THR A 276 -5.87 -15.88 -10.35
C THR A 276 -7.40 -15.83 -10.48
N GLY A 277 -7.97 -16.52 -11.47
CA GLY A 277 -9.41 -16.63 -11.70
C GLY A 277 -10.13 -17.24 -10.50
N ALA A 278 -9.64 -18.35 -9.95
CA ALA A 278 -10.25 -18.98 -8.77
C ALA A 278 -10.35 -18.03 -7.55
N VAL A 279 -9.28 -17.26 -7.28
CA VAL A 279 -9.30 -16.26 -6.20
C VAL A 279 -10.25 -15.11 -6.54
N ALA A 280 -10.20 -14.61 -7.77
CA ALA A 280 -11.08 -13.54 -8.24
C ALA A 280 -12.56 -13.91 -8.13
N ASP A 281 -12.93 -15.12 -8.57
CA ASP A 281 -14.29 -15.65 -8.51
C ASP A 281 -14.76 -15.83 -7.07
N SER A 282 -13.91 -16.39 -6.19
CA SER A 282 -14.23 -16.56 -4.76
C SER A 282 -14.48 -15.22 -4.03
N LEU A 283 -13.89 -14.15 -4.55
CA LEU A 283 -13.98 -12.80 -4.00
C LEU A 283 -14.94 -11.88 -4.78
N GLY A 284 -15.55 -12.39 -5.85
CA GLY A 284 -16.47 -11.62 -6.70
C GLY A 284 -15.81 -10.46 -7.45
N ILE A 285 -14.52 -10.55 -7.78
CA ILE A 285 -13.78 -9.51 -8.51
C ILE A 285 -13.77 -9.82 -10.00
N GLN A 286 -14.44 -8.97 -10.80
CA GLN A 286 -14.52 -9.16 -12.25
C GLN A 286 -13.27 -8.70 -13.01
N ALA A 287 -12.54 -7.71 -12.47
CA ALA A 287 -11.35 -7.16 -13.11
C ALA A 287 -10.10 -7.83 -12.54
N TRP A 288 -9.46 -8.69 -13.32
CA TRP A 288 -8.20 -9.31 -12.92
C TRP A 288 -7.28 -9.57 -14.12
N ARG A 289 -5.97 -9.62 -13.87
CA ARG A 289 -4.94 -9.99 -14.85
C ARG A 289 -3.94 -10.95 -14.22
N ALA A 290 -3.60 -11.97 -14.97
CA ALA A 290 -2.65 -13.02 -14.59
C ALA A 290 -1.37 -12.96 -15.45
N GLY A 291 -0.32 -13.67 -15.04
CA GLY A 291 0.95 -13.78 -15.76
C GLY A 291 1.72 -12.47 -15.92
N GLN A 292 1.47 -11.47 -15.05
CA GLN A 292 2.04 -10.13 -15.17
C GLN A 292 3.47 -10.08 -14.62
N LYS A 293 4.43 -9.58 -15.41
CA LYS A 293 5.77 -9.22 -14.95
C LYS A 293 5.76 -7.89 -14.18
N PRO A 294 6.81 -7.54 -13.42
CA PRO A 294 6.89 -6.25 -12.72
C PRO A 294 6.65 -5.04 -13.62
N ALA A 295 7.20 -5.05 -14.85
CA ALA A 295 7.00 -3.99 -15.84
C ALA A 295 5.53 -3.90 -16.32
N ASP A 296 4.86 -5.04 -16.49
CA ASP A 296 3.46 -5.08 -16.92
C ASP A 296 2.53 -4.49 -15.85
N LYS A 297 2.81 -4.79 -14.57
CA LYS A 297 2.09 -4.17 -13.44
C LYS A 297 2.25 -2.66 -13.45
N CYS A 298 3.47 -2.15 -13.66
CA CYS A 298 3.71 -0.71 -13.77
C CYS A 298 2.95 -0.09 -14.94
N SER A 299 3.02 -0.71 -16.13
CA SER A 299 2.32 -0.23 -17.32
C SER A 299 0.79 -0.16 -17.10
N ARG A 300 0.22 -1.15 -16.42
CA ARG A 300 -1.21 -1.14 -16.07
C ARG A 300 -1.58 0.00 -15.13
N LEU A 301 -0.75 0.26 -14.12
CA LEU A 301 -0.95 1.39 -13.20
C LEU A 301 -0.84 2.74 -13.93
N GLU A 302 0.12 2.89 -14.84
CA GLU A 302 0.24 4.09 -15.69
C GLU A 302 -0.95 4.25 -16.63
N GLN A 303 -1.47 3.16 -17.20
CA GLN A 303 -2.67 3.17 -18.02
C GLN A 303 -3.87 3.69 -17.22
N LEU A 304 -4.11 3.15 -16.02
CA LEU A 304 -5.17 3.62 -15.13
C LEU A 304 -4.98 5.11 -14.78
N ALA A 305 -3.76 5.53 -14.46
CA ALA A 305 -3.45 6.93 -14.19
C ALA A 305 -3.73 7.83 -15.40
N SER A 306 -3.42 7.40 -16.62
CA SER A 306 -3.71 8.14 -17.87
C SER A 306 -5.20 8.30 -18.14
N GLN A 307 -6.02 7.36 -17.64
CA GLN A 307 -7.48 7.42 -17.66
C GLN A 307 -8.07 8.32 -16.55
N GLY A 308 -7.20 8.93 -15.73
CA GLY A 308 -7.58 9.81 -14.63
C GLY A 308 -7.81 9.10 -13.29
N HIS A 309 -7.57 7.78 -13.21
CA HIS A 309 -7.75 7.02 -11.98
C HIS A 309 -6.66 7.28 -10.96
N ARG A 310 -7.07 7.42 -9.69
CA ARG A 310 -6.17 7.53 -8.55
C ARG A 310 -6.09 6.18 -7.86
N VAL A 311 -5.05 5.43 -8.23
CA VAL A 311 -4.89 4.03 -7.83
C VAL A 311 -4.17 3.89 -6.50
N LEU A 312 -4.80 3.19 -5.56
CA LEU A 312 -4.12 2.56 -4.43
C LEU A 312 -3.64 1.16 -4.86
N PHE A 313 -2.34 0.91 -4.84
CA PHE A 313 -1.80 -0.43 -5.05
C PHE A 313 -1.43 -1.08 -3.70
N VAL A 314 -1.84 -2.33 -3.51
CA VAL A 314 -1.52 -3.12 -2.30
C VAL A 314 -0.73 -4.35 -2.71
N GLY A 315 0.47 -4.53 -2.16
CA GLY A 315 1.39 -5.61 -2.54
C GLY A 315 2.47 -5.87 -1.49
N ASP A 316 3.10 -7.04 -1.52
CA ASP A 316 4.06 -7.50 -0.52
C ASP A 316 5.38 -8.05 -1.11
N GLY A 317 5.43 -8.35 -2.41
CA GLY A 317 6.59 -8.99 -3.04
C GLY A 317 7.68 -8.03 -3.51
N LEU A 318 8.92 -8.52 -3.61
CA LEU A 318 10.01 -7.81 -4.29
C LEU A 318 9.62 -7.37 -5.72
N ASN A 319 8.85 -8.23 -6.40
CA ASN A 319 8.31 -7.99 -7.74
C ASN A 319 7.28 -6.85 -7.79
N ASP A 320 6.75 -6.44 -6.62
CA ASP A 320 5.76 -5.40 -6.47
C ASP A 320 6.37 -4.05 -6.15
N ALA A 321 7.65 -3.98 -5.74
CA ALA A 321 8.31 -2.72 -5.40
C ALA A 321 8.21 -1.66 -6.51
N PRO A 322 8.40 -1.98 -7.81
CA PRO A 322 8.16 -1.02 -8.89
C PRO A 322 6.71 -0.53 -8.96
N ALA A 323 5.74 -1.43 -8.79
CA ALA A 323 4.32 -1.11 -8.83
C ALA A 323 3.88 -0.26 -7.61
N LEU A 324 4.41 -0.57 -6.42
CA LEU A 324 4.23 0.21 -5.18
C LEU A 324 4.77 1.63 -5.35
N ALA A 325 5.90 1.82 -6.04
CA ALA A 325 6.45 3.14 -6.32
C ALA A 325 5.65 3.90 -7.40
N ALA A 326 5.16 3.20 -8.43
CA ALA A 326 4.42 3.78 -9.55
C ALA A 326 2.98 4.20 -9.23
N ALA A 327 2.35 3.59 -8.22
CA ALA A 327 0.96 3.85 -7.86
C ALA A 327 0.71 5.29 -7.35
N HIS A 328 -0.55 5.75 -7.46
CA HIS A 328 -0.93 7.03 -6.85
C HIS A 328 -0.82 6.98 -5.33
N VAL A 329 -0.94 5.83 -4.69
CA VAL A 329 -0.49 5.60 -3.32
C VAL A 329 -0.34 4.10 -3.12
N SER A 330 0.53 3.67 -2.21
CA SER A 330 0.79 2.25 -2.00
C SER A 330 0.72 1.83 -0.53
N LEU A 331 0.16 0.65 -0.31
CA LEU A 331 0.14 -0.02 1.00
C LEU A 331 0.85 -1.37 0.90
N SER A 332 1.62 -1.73 1.92
CA SER A 332 2.26 -3.05 1.99
C SER A 332 2.04 -3.71 3.36
N PRO A 333 1.81 -5.03 3.45
CA PRO A 333 1.82 -5.75 4.72
C PRO A 333 3.18 -5.65 5.41
N GLY A 334 3.20 -5.62 6.75
CA GLY A 334 4.44 -5.64 7.54
C GLY A 334 5.19 -6.97 7.48
N SER A 335 4.58 -8.01 6.91
CA SER A 335 5.23 -9.29 6.59
C SER A 335 5.93 -9.30 5.22
N ALA A 336 5.80 -8.22 4.45
CA ALA A 336 6.38 -8.07 3.11
C ALA A 336 7.91 -8.02 3.16
N ALA A 337 8.56 -8.27 2.02
CA ALA A 337 10.01 -8.12 1.90
C ALA A 337 10.45 -6.67 2.18
N ASP A 338 11.64 -6.49 2.76
CA ASP A 338 12.16 -5.17 3.18
C ASP A 338 12.15 -4.14 2.03
N ILE A 339 12.42 -4.58 0.80
CA ILE A 339 12.39 -3.71 -0.39
C ILE A 339 10.98 -3.22 -0.71
N SER A 340 9.95 -4.07 -0.57
CA SER A 340 8.55 -3.71 -0.76
C SER A 340 8.08 -2.73 0.32
N GLN A 341 8.46 -2.97 1.58
CA GLN A 341 8.17 -2.05 2.68
C GLN A 341 8.85 -0.69 2.46
N ASN A 342 10.06 -0.70 1.88
CA ASN A 342 10.80 0.51 1.56
C ASN A 342 10.14 1.36 0.46
N ALA A 343 9.65 0.72 -0.60
CA ALA A 343 8.96 1.40 -1.71
C ALA A 343 7.52 1.84 -1.39
N ALA A 344 6.87 1.25 -0.38
CA ALA A 344 5.49 1.57 -0.03
C ALA A 344 5.34 2.89 0.76
N ASP A 345 4.20 3.55 0.58
CA ASP A 345 3.86 4.78 1.33
C ASP A 345 3.39 4.57 2.72
N ALA A 346 2.75 3.43 2.92
CA ALA A 346 2.21 3.02 4.18
C ALA A 346 2.41 1.52 4.34
N VAL A 347 2.72 1.11 5.57
CA VAL A 347 2.87 -0.29 5.93
C VAL A 347 1.84 -0.63 6.99
N PHE A 348 1.12 -1.74 6.84
CA PHE A 348 0.16 -2.18 7.84
C PHE A 348 0.57 -3.49 8.49
N GLN A 349 0.49 -3.56 9.82
CA GLN A 349 0.88 -4.72 10.61
C GLN A 349 -0.26 -5.74 10.69
N GLY A 350 0.11 -7.02 10.78
CA GLY A 350 -0.82 -8.12 10.99
C GLY A 350 -1.16 -8.91 9.73
N GLY A 351 -1.99 -9.95 9.93
CA GLY A 351 -2.42 -10.90 8.90
C GLY A 351 -3.72 -10.55 8.18
N LEU A 352 -4.29 -9.37 8.43
CA LEU A 352 -5.62 -8.98 7.95
C LEU A 352 -5.54 -7.79 6.99
N LEU A 353 -6.51 -7.67 6.10
CA LEU A 353 -6.63 -6.57 5.11
C LEU A 353 -7.47 -5.39 5.59
N ALA A 354 -8.22 -5.54 6.69
CA ALA A 354 -8.99 -4.46 7.33
C ALA A 354 -8.24 -3.12 7.47
N PRO A 355 -6.91 -3.08 7.76
CA PRO A 355 -6.16 -1.83 7.80
C PRO A 355 -6.20 -1.00 6.50
N VAL A 356 -6.38 -1.63 5.34
CA VAL A 356 -6.50 -0.94 4.04
C VAL A 356 -7.73 -0.04 4.01
N VAL A 357 -8.89 -0.57 4.43
CA VAL A 357 -10.14 0.20 4.49
C VAL A 357 -10.05 1.28 5.55
N LEU A 358 -9.47 0.96 6.72
CA LEU A 358 -9.26 1.94 7.79
C LEU A 358 -8.42 3.12 7.31
N ALA A 359 -7.34 2.87 6.56
CA ALA A 359 -6.50 3.91 5.98
C ALA A 359 -7.29 4.82 5.04
N LEU A 360 -8.07 4.25 4.12
CA LEU A 360 -8.92 5.01 3.19
C LEU A 360 -9.99 5.85 3.89
N LYS A 361 -10.71 5.27 4.86
CA LYS A 361 -11.72 5.99 5.64
C LYS A 361 -11.11 7.12 6.45
N THR A 362 -9.99 6.87 7.11
CA THR A 362 -9.28 7.87 7.92
C THR A 362 -8.79 9.02 7.04
N ALA A 363 -8.21 8.71 5.87
CA ALA A 363 -7.78 9.70 4.90
C ALA A 363 -8.93 10.58 4.38
N ARG A 364 -10.04 9.97 3.93
CA ARG A 364 -11.24 10.70 3.46
C ARG A 364 -11.81 11.61 4.56
N ARG A 365 -11.83 11.13 5.80
CA ARG A 365 -12.30 11.91 6.94
C ARG A 365 -11.36 13.04 7.32
N ALA A 366 -10.05 12.80 7.33
CA ALA A 366 -9.03 13.82 7.52
C ALA A 366 -9.20 14.94 6.47
N ARG A 367 -9.37 14.58 5.20
CA ARG A 367 -9.64 15.56 4.13
C ARG A 367 -10.91 16.37 4.36
N ARG A 368 -11.99 15.76 4.89
CA ARG A 368 -13.20 16.49 5.26
C ARG A 368 -12.96 17.48 6.39
N LEU A 369 -12.20 17.11 7.42
CA LEU A 369 -11.85 17.99 8.53
C LEU A 369 -10.96 19.16 8.09
N VAL A 370 -9.97 18.90 7.22
CA VAL A 370 -9.15 19.95 6.60
C VAL A 370 -10.04 20.93 5.82
N ARG A 371 -10.98 20.43 4.99
CA ARG A 371 -11.95 21.30 4.30
C ARG A 371 -12.82 22.11 5.24
N GLN A 372 -13.23 21.53 6.37
CA GLN A 372 -13.98 22.25 7.41
C GLN A 372 -13.13 23.35 8.04
N ASN A 373 -11.87 23.06 8.37
CA ASN A 373 -10.93 24.05 8.93
C ASN A 373 -10.73 25.23 7.97
N PHE A 374 -10.60 24.97 6.66
CA PHE A 374 -10.56 26.03 5.66
C PHE A 374 -11.87 26.80 5.54
N GLY A 375 -13.01 26.11 5.56
CA GLY A 375 -14.31 26.78 5.57
C GLY A 375 -14.49 27.70 6.77
N LEU A 376 -14.09 27.25 7.96
CA LEU A 376 -14.12 28.03 9.20
C LEU A 376 -13.19 29.24 9.14
N SER A 377 -11.94 29.02 8.68
CA SER A 377 -10.95 30.11 8.54
C SER A 377 -11.40 31.15 7.50
N LEU A 378 -12.02 30.72 6.40
CA LEU A 378 -12.55 31.63 5.39
C LEU A 378 -13.74 32.43 5.93
N ALA A 379 -14.71 31.78 6.58
CA ALA A 379 -15.86 32.45 7.17
C ALA A 379 -15.43 33.50 8.21
N TYR A 380 -14.45 33.16 9.05
CA TYR A 380 -13.82 34.09 9.99
C TYR A 380 -13.24 35.31 9.27
N ASN A 381 -12.40 35.10 8.25
CA ASN A 381 -11.75 36.19 7.52
C ASN A 381 -12.76 37.09 6.78
N VAL A 382 -13.81 36.52 6.19
CA VAL A 382 -14.88 37.26 5.49
C VAL A 382 -15.60 38.24 6.42
N VAL A 383 -15.72 37.91 7.72
CA VAL A 383 -16.36 38.80 8.70
C VAL A 383 -15.35 39.76 9.31
N MET A 384 -14.21 39.26 9.80
CA MET A 384 -13.29 40.05 10.60
C MET A 384 -12.46 41.05 9.79
N VAL A 385 -12.13 40.72 8.53
CA VAL A 385 -11.31 41.60 7.68
C VAL A 385 -12.05 42.89 7.31
N PRO A 386 -13.30 42.86 6.81
CA PRO A 386 -14.06 44.10 6.58
C PRO A 386 -14.27 44.92 7.85
N LEU A 387 -14.56 44.27 8.99
CA LEU A 387 -14.71 44.96 10.27
C LEU A 387 -13.40 45.64 10.71
N ALA A 388 -12.26 44.99 10.49
CA ALA A 388 -10.95 45.57 10.77
C ALA A 388 -10.65 46.76 9.85
N ILE A 389 -10.90 46.62 8.53
CA ILE A 389 -10.74 47.72 7.57
C ILE A 389 -11.65 48.90 7.91
N ALA A 390 -12.87 48.64 8.37
CA ALA A 390 -13.81 49.67 8.80
C ALA A 390 -13.47 50.30 10.16
N GLY A 391 -12.41 49.85 10.83
CA GLY A 391 -11.94 50.40 12.11
C GLY A 391 -12.73 49.94 13.34
N PHE A 392 -13.62 48.95 13.21
CA PHE A 392 -14.41 48.41 14.33
C PHE A 392 -13.65 47.39 15.19
N VAL A 393 -12.50 46.90 14.71
CA VAL A 393 -11.70 45.88 15.40
C VAL A 393 -10.43 46.51 15.95
N THR A 394 -10.28 46.48 17.28
CA THR A 394 -9.03 46.88 17.94
C THR A 394 -7.98 45.76 17.82
N PRO A 395 -6.67 46.06 17.91
CA PRO A 395 -5.62 45.04 17.95
C PRO A 395 -5.84 43.95 19.01
N LEU A 396 -6.43 44.29 20.16
CA LEU A 396 -6.76 43.33 21.21
C LEU A 396 -7.87 42.36 20.77
N LEU A 397 -8.96 42.88 20.19
CA LEU A 397 -10.05 42.05 19.67
C LEU A 397 -9.56 41.14 18.54
N ALA A 398 -8.69 41.67 17.67
CA ALA A 398 -8.05 40.90 16.61
C ALA A 398 -7.26 39.70 17.17
N ALA A 399 -6.45 39.92 18.21
CA ALA A 399 -5.65 38.87 18.83
C ALA A 399 -6.50 37.78 19.49
N LEU A 400 -7.57 38.16 20.22
CA LEU A 400 -8.51 37.21 20.83
C LEU A 400 -9.22 36.36 19.78
N ALA A 401 -9.73 37.01 18.72
CA ALA A 401 -10.46 36.37 17.64
C ALA A 401 -9.58 35.35 16.88
N MET A 402 -8.33 35.73 16.59
CA MET A 402 -7.32 34.86 15.95
C MET A 402 -6.97 33.64 16.81
N SER A 403 -6.85 33.83 18.13
CA SER A 403 -6.56 32.75 19.08
C SER A 403 -7.72 31.77 19.17
N GLY A 404 -8.96 32.27 19.23
CA GLY A 404 -10.18 31.46 19.20
C GLY A 404 -10.34 30.66 17.91
N SER A 405 -10.02 31.25 16.75
CA SER A 405 -10.03 30.54 15.46
C SER A 405 -9.04 29.38 15.45
N SER A 406 -7.83 29.59 15.97
CA SER A 406 -6.79 28.55 16.04
C SER A 406 -7.21 27.40 16.95
N LEU A 407 -7.80 27.71 18.11
CA LEU A 407 -8.35 26.70 19.03
C LEU A 407 -9.48 25.90 18.37
N THR A 408 -10.38 26.56 17.64
CA THR A 408 -11.49 25.90 16.95
C THR A 408 -10.99 24.89 15.90
N VAL A 409 -9.97 25.25 15.13
CA VAL A 409 -9.32 24.37 14.14
C VAL A 409 -8.70 23.14 14.81
N VAL A 410 -8.00 23.33 15.94
CA VAL A 410 -7.40 22.23 16.70
C VAL A 410 -8.48 21.31 17.29
N CYS A 411 -9.51 21.86 17.93
CA CYS A 411 -10.64 21.10 18.44
C CYS A 411 -11.35 20.30 17.33
N ASN A 412 -11.51 20.90 16.15
CA ASN A 412 -12.10 20.20 15.01
C ASN A 412 -11.22 19.04 14.51
N ALA A 413 -9.89 19.20 14.50
CA ALA A 413 -8.95 18.14 14.16
C ALA A 413 -9.03 16.95 15.16
N LEU A 414 -9.12 17.23 16.46
CA LEU A 414 -9.22 16.23 17.52
C LEU A 414 -10.46 15.33 17.42
N ARG A 415 -11.52 15.76 16.73
CA ARG A 415 -12.70 14.93 16.46
C ARG A 415 -12.36 13.63 15.71
N LEU A 416 -11.22 13.58 15.03
CA LEU A 416 -10.74 12.37 14.37
C LEU A 416 -10.30 11.28 15.37
N ALA A 417 -9.75 11.67 16.53
CA ALA A 417 -9.33 10.75 17.59
C ALA A 417 -10.50 10.21 18.42
N TRP A 418 -11.50 11.06 18.71
CA TRP A 418 -12.55 10.72 19.70
C TRP A 418 -13.63 9.76 19.22
N ARG A 419 -13.74 9.49 17.92
CA ARG A 419 -14.73 8.54 17.39
C ARG A 419 -14.11 7.16 17.23
N LYS A 420 -14.43 6.24 18.15
CA LYS A 420 -14.32 4.80 17.94
C LYS A 420 -15.28 4.44 16.79
N THR A 421 -14.72 4.00 15.67
CA THR A 421 -15.47 3.40 14.55
C THR A 421 -14.61 2.29 14.01
#